data_AF-A0A944WSQ8-F1
#
_entry.id   AF-A0A944WSQ8-F1
#
_cell.length_a   1.000
_cell.length_b   1.000
_cell.length_c   1.000
_cell.angle_alpha   90.00
_cell.angle_beta   90.00
_cell.angle_gamma   90.00
#
_symmetry.space_group_name_H-M   'P 1'
#
loop_
_entity.id
_entity.type
_entity.pdbx_description
1 polymer ?
#
loop_
_entity_poly.entity_id
_entity_poly.type
_entity_poly.pdbx_seq_one_letter_code
_entity_poly.pdbx_strand_id
1 'polypeptide(L)'
;MSKLRFGVTDQMMEKYSDEIFFLGLNFQSRRGDPVRLRDQAEIEKQREGTGLTDTQIADKLDLTMEQVHYIRIVLEHKRFDNTNYAKLYKLGSGKRYRIEREGAD
;
A
#
# COMPACT_ATOMS: atom_id res chain seq x y z
N MET A 1 -12.00 17.55 17.72
CA MET A 1 -12.48 17.46 16.33
C MET A 1 -11.34 17.88 15.40
N SER A 2 -10.65 16.89 14.83
CA SER A 2 -9.54 17.13 13.90
C SER A 2 -10.04 17.93 12.69
N LYS A 3 -9.36 19.01 12.30
CA LYS A 3 -9.65 19.73 11.06
C LYS A 3 -9.56 18.74 9.91
N LEU A 4 -10.68 18.53 9.20
CA LEU A 4 -10.79 17.74 7.98
C LEU A 4 -9.77 18.28 6.97
N ARG A 5 -8.64 17.58 6.78
CA ARG A 5 -7.70 17.97 5.72
C ARG A 5 -8.37 17.69 4.38
N PHE A 6 -8.30 18.67 3.47
CA PHE A 6 -8.84 18.55 2.10
C PHE A 6 -10.34 18.17 2.04
N GLY A 7 -11.11 18.47 3.10
CA GLY A 7 -12.55 18.15 3.16
C GLY A 7 -12.87 16.65 3.32
N VAL A 8 -11.89 15.80 3.64
CA VAL A 8 -12.11 14.37 3.86
C VAL A 8 -12.77 14.13 5.21
N THR A 9 -13.97 13.53 5.20
CA THR A 9 -14.74 13.16 6.40
C THR A 9 -14.47 11.75 6.90
N ASP A 10 -14.83 11.46 8.14
CA ASP A 10 -14.74 10.10 8.70
C ASP A 10 -15.59 9.11 7.89
N GLN A 11 -16.74 9.55 7.36
CA GLN A 11 -17.56 8.73 6.45
C GLN A 11 -16.85 8.45 5.12
N MET A 12 -16.13 9.43 4.57
CA MET A 12 -15.31 9.22 3.38
C MET A 12 -14.16 8.25 3.65
N MET A 13 -13.53 8.36 4.83
CA MET A 13 -12.51 7.42 5.27
C MET A 13 -13.11 6.01 5.34
N GLU A 14 -14.25 5.82 6.00
CA GLU A 14 -14.89 4.50 6.11
C GLU A 14 -15.27 3.92 4.74
N LYS A 15 -15.84 4.75 3.86
CA LYS A 15 -16.33 4.31 2.54
C LYS A 15 -15.20 3.96 1.57
N TYR A 16 -14.19 4.83 1.44
CA TYR A 16 -13.25 4.77 0.31
C TYR A 16 -11.88 4.18 0.66
N SER A 17 -11.56 4.00 1.95
CA SER A 17 -10.25 3.53 2.41
C SER A 17 -9.78 2.26 1.69
N ASP A 18 -10.58 1.19 1.76
CA ASP A 18 -10.18 -0.10 1.22
C ASP A 18 -10.14 -0.08 -0.31
N GLU A 19 -11.09 0.59 -0.95
CA GLU A 19 -11.14 0.72 -2.39
C GLU A 19 -9.94 1.50 -2.95
N ILE A 20 -9.61 2.66 -2.37
CA ILE A 20 -8.42 3.44 -2.75
C ILE A 20 -7.14 2.63 -2.56
N PHE A 21 -7.06 1.82 -1.50
CA PHE A 21 -5.92 0.95 -1.26
C PHE A 21 -5.72 -0.10 -2.35
N PHE A 22 -6.78 -0.84 -2.68
CA PHE A 22 -6.72 -1.93 -3.66
C PHE A 22 -6.57 -1.41 -5.09
N LEU A 23 -7.03 -0.20 -5.36
CA LEU A 23 -6.81 0.46 -6.65
C LEU A 23 -5.41 1.06 -6.77
N GLY A 24 -4.76 1.47 -5.68
CA GLY A 24 -3.51 2.22 -5.72
C GLY A 24 -2.30 1.45 -6.23
N LEU A 25 -1.42 2.14 -6.94
CA LEU A 25 -0.11 1.62 -7.39
C LEU A 25 0.77 1.05 -6.25
N ASN A 26 0.50 1.41 -5.00
CA ASN A 26 1.25 1.02 -3.82
C ASN A 26 0.90 -0.37 -3.29
N PHE A 27 -0.22 -0.95 -3.76
CA PHE A 27 -0.58 -2.33 -3.49
C PHE A 27 -0.65 -3.11 -4.80
N GLN A 28 0.42 -3.83 -5.13
CA GLN A 28 0.48 -4.66 -6.34
C GLN A 28 0.40 -6.13 -5.98
N SER A 29 -0.69 -6.79 -6.37
CA SER A 29 -0.78 -8.24 -6.33
C SER A 29 -0.23 -8.81 -7.64
N ARG A 30 1.02 -9.27 -7.61
CA ARG A 30 1.62 -9.98 -8.76
C ARG A 30 1.55 -11.48 -8.53
N ARG A 31 1.20 -12.25 -9.57
CA ARG A 31 1.19 -13.71 -9.51
C ARG A 31 2.47 -14.26 -10.15
N GLY A 32 3.16 -15.13 -9.41
CA GLY A 32 4.50 -15.60 -9.79
C GLY A 32 5.58 -14.54 -9.58
N ASP A 33 6.72 -14.71 -10.22
CA ASP A 33 7.83 -13.75 -10.19
C ASP A 33 8.37 -13.48 -11.61
N PRO A 34 7.56 -12.87 -12.49
CA PRO A 34 7.95 -12.61 -13.87
C PRO A 34 9.08 -11.57 -13.97
N VAL A 35 9.26 -10.73 -12.94
CA VAL A 35 10.40 -9.79 -12.84
C VAL A 35 11.72 -10.54 -12.68
N ARG A 36 11.79 -11.50 -11.77
CA ARG A 36 12.99 -12.34 -11.60
C ARG A 36 13.25 -13.21 -12.84
N LEU A 37 12.20 -13.65 -13.52
CA LEU A 37 12.30 -14.45 -14.75
C LEU A 37 12.54 -13.60 -16.01
N ARG A 38 12.49 -12.26 -15.90
CA ARG A 38 12.58 -11.32 -17.02
C ARG A 38 11.56 -11.58 -18.14
N ASP A 39 10.38 -12.07 -17.76
CA ASP A 39 9.28 -12.32 -18.69
C ASP A 39 8.47 -11.03 -18.92
N GLN A 40 8.90 -10.26 -19.92
CA GLN A 40 8.30 -8.96 -20.21
C GLN A 40 6.84 -9.07 -20.70
N ALA A 41 6.48 -10.18 -21.35
CA ALA A 41 5.13 -10.41 -21.84
C ALA A 41 4.15 -10.64 -20.70
N GLU A 42 4.55 -11.42 -19.70
CA GLU A 42 3.73 -11.66 -18.50
C GLU A 42 3.64 -10.41 -17.60
N ILE A 43 4.70 -9.59 -17.55
CA ILE A 43 4.65 -8.28 -16.87
C ILE A 43 3.60 -7.37 -17.53
N GLU A 44 3.62 -7.25 -18.86
CA GLU A 44 2.67 -6.39 -19.59
C GLU A 44 1.23 -6.91 -19.46
N LYS A 45 1.03 -8.23 -19.49
CA LYS A 45 -0.29 -8.84 -19.27
C LYS A 45 -0.85 -8.56 -17.86
N GLN A 46 0.02 -8.49 -16.86
CA GLN A 46 -0.35 -8.14 -15.49
C GLN A 46 -0.44 -6.62 -15.25
N ARG A 47 -0.17 -5.79 -16.27
CA ARG A 47 -0.17 -4.32 -16.15
C ARG A 47 -1.52 -3.75 -15.75
N GLU A 48 -2.63 -4.33 -16.22
CA GLU A 48 -3.97 -3.94 -15.76
C GLU A 48 -4.15 -4.14 -14.24
N GLY A 49 -3.40 -5.05 -13.63
CA GLY A 49 -3.36 -5.27 -12.18
C GLY A 49 -2.31 -4.44 -11.42
N THR A 50 -1.59 -3.53 -12.09
CA THR A 50 -0.53 -2.72 -11.43
C THR A 50 -1.05 -1.55 -10.60
N GLY A 51 -2.36 -1.29 -10.66
CA GLY A 51 -3.02 -0.21 -9.93
C GLY A 51 -3.17 1.09 -10.75
N LEU A 52 -3.79 2.08 -10.14
CA LEU A 52 -4.14 3.39 -10.68
C LEU A 52 -3.39 4.48 -9.91
N THR A 53 -3.05 5.57 -10.62
CA THR A 53 -2.55 6.80 -9.98
C THR A 53 -3.64 7.49 -9.17
N ASP A 54 -3.28 8.35 -8.22
CA ASP A 54 -4.25 9.11 -7.41
C ASP A 54 -5.21 9.92 -8.27
N THR A 55 -4.75 10.48 -9.39
CA THR A 55 -5.60 11.19 -10.37
C THR A 55 -6.61 10.26 -11.04
N GLN A 56 -6.18 9.08 -11.50
CA GLN A 56 -7.08 8.11 -12.11
C GLN A 56 -8.10 7.53 -11.11
N ILE A 57 -7.71 7.39 -9.84
CA ILE A 57 -8.62 6.98 -8.77
C ILE A 57 -9.62 8.10 -8.46
N ALA A 58 -9.16 9.36 -8.43
CA ALA A 58 -10.01 10.53 -8.25
C ALA A 58 -11.09 10.62 -9.33
N ASP A 59 -10.69 10.49 -10.61
CA ASP A 59 -11.61 10.46 -11.74
C ASP A 59 -12.62 9.29 -11.64
N LYS A 60 -12.16 8.13 -11.16
CA LYS A 60 -13.00 6.93 -11.03
C LYS A 60 -14.01 7.02 -9.87
N LEU A 61 -13.64 7.66 -8.76
CA LEU A 61 -14.43 7.70 -7.53
C LEU A 61 -15.20 9.01 -7.34
N ASP A 62 -15.12 9.94 -8.30
CA ASP A 62 -15.69 11.29 -8.22
C ASP A 62 -15.18 12.03 -6.95
N LEU A 63 -13.86 11.98 -6.76
CA LEU A 63 -13.15 12.63 -5.66
C LEU A 63 -12.12 13.61 -6.23
N THR A 64 -11.64 14.52 -5.40
CA THR A 64 -10.45 15.30 -5.74
C THR A 64 -9.18 14.47 -5.55
N MET A 65 -8.13 14.79 -6.30
CA MET A 65 -6.83 14.14 -6.16
C MET A 65 -6.29 14.31 -4.73
N GLU A 66 -6.46 15.48 -4.11
CA GLU A 66 -6.02 15.72 -2.74
C GLU A 66 -6.76 14.85 -1.71
N GLN A 67 -8.06 14.60 -1.92
CA GLN A 67 -8.83 13.71 -1.05
C GLN A 67 -8.34 12.26 -1.16
N VAL A 68 -8.15 11.76 -2.38
CA VAL A 68 -7.62 10.41 -2.62
C VAL A 68 -6.22 10.27 -2.00
N HIS A 69 -5.36 11.24 -2.27
CA HIS A 69 -3.99 11.27 -1.75
C HIS A 69 -3.96 11.24 -0.23
N TYR A 70 -4.81 12.04 0.42
CA TYR A 70 -4.89 12.08 1.88
C TYR A 70 -5.40 10.77 2.47
N ILE A 71 -6.49 10.20 1.92
CA ILE A 71 -7.05 8.92 2.38
C ILE A 71 -5.98 7.82 2.24
N ARG A 72 -5.28 7.78 1.09
CA ARG A 72 -4.20 6.83 0.82
C ARG A 72 -3.10 6.92 1.87
N ILE A 73 -2.57 8.11 2.15
CA ILE A 73 -1.50 8.32 3.15
C ILE A 73 -1.94 7.83 4.52
N VAL A 74 -3.15 8.20 4.97
CA VAL A 74 -3.64 7.81 6.30
C VAL A 74 -3.75 6.29 6.40
N LEU A 75 -4.24 5.64 5.34
CA LEU A 75 -4.40 4.19 5.33
C LEU A 75 -3.08 3.44 5.18
N GLU A 76 -2.13 3.94 4.39
CA GLU A 76 -0.77 3.40 4.31
C GLU A 76 -0.10 3.42 5.67
N HIS A 77 -0.20 4.53 6.40
CA HIS A 77 0.32 4.61 7.77
C HIS A 77 -0.32 3.58 8.71
N LYS A 78 -1.62 3.30 8.57
CA LYS A 78 -2.32 2.29 9.39
C LYS A 78 -1.93 0.86 9.01
N ARG A 79 -1.80 0.57 7.71
CA ARG A 79 -1.58 -0.80 7.21
C ARG A 79 -0.11 -1.19 7.17
N PHE A 80 0.76 -0.29 6.75
CA PHE A 80 2.19 -0.54 6.61
C PHE A 80 2.98 -0.16 7.87
N ASP A 81 2.33 -0.01 9.03
CA ASP A 81 2.94 0.41 10.29
C ASP A 81 4.42 0.01 10.36
N ASN A 82 5.26 1.05 10.24
CA ASN A 82 6.69 0.91 10.05
C ASN A 82 7.37 0.21 11.24
N THR A 83 6.67 0.07 12.38
CA THR A 83 7.13 -0.73 13.52
C THR A 83 7.13 -2.24 13.22
N ASN A 84 6.32 -2.73 12.27
CA ASN A 84 6.46 -4.10 11.75
C ASN A 84 7.78 -4.29 11.00
N TYR A 85 8.27 -3.25 10.32
CA TYR A 85 9.61 -3.27 9.72
C TYR A 85 10.71 -3.15 10.78
N ALA A 86 10.45 -2.65 11.99
CA ALA A 86 11.42 -2.75 13.09
C ALA A 86 11.72 -4.22 13.46
N LYS A 87 10.78 -5.15 13.27
CA LYS A 87 11.06 -6.60 13.33
C LYS A 87 11.95 -7.07 12.17
N LEU A 88 11.78 -6.53 10.95
CA LEU A 88 12.72 -6.73 9.83
C LEU A 88 14.10 -6.09 10.09
N TYR A 89 14.18 -5.00 10.84
CA TYR A 89 15.45 -4.42 11.28
C TYR A 89 16.10 -5.23 12.42
N LYS A 90 15.33 -5.90 13.28
CA LYS A 90 15.84 -6.96 14.19
C LYS A 90 16.30 -8.21 13.44
N LEU A 91 15.83 -8.42 12.21
CA LEU A 91 16.41 -9.38 11.28
C LEU A 91 17.75 -8.92 10.69
N GLY A 92 18.20 -7.71 11.01
CA GLY A 92 19.58 -7.27 10.87
C GLY A 92 20.10 -7.41 9.45
N SER A 93 19.94 -6.39 8.62
CA SER A 93 20.84 -6.08 7.50
C SER A 93 21.36 -7.31 6.73
N GLY A 94 20.46 -8.22 6.32
CA GLY A 94 20.82 -9.44 5.58
C GLY A 94 20.92 -10.75 6.37
N LYS A 95 20.47 -10.83 7.64
CA LYS A 95 20.39 -12.11 8.37
C LYS A 95 18.95 -12.66 8.35
N ARG A 96 18.78 -13.92 7.94
CA ARG A 96 17.46 -14.58 7.93
C ARG A 96 16.94 -14.78 9.36
N TYR A 97 15.63 -14.66 9.54
CA TYR A 97 14.93 -14.93 10.81
C TYR A 97 15.26 -16.33 11.35
N ARG A 98 15.51 -16.42 12.65
CA ARG A 98 15.68 -17.67 13.39
C ARG A 98 14.89 -17.58 14.69
N ILE A 99 13.98 -18.52 14.86
CA ILE A 99 13.07 -18.63 16.01
C ILE A 99 13.84 -18.88 17.32
N GLU A 100 15.05 -19.43 17.22
CA GLU A 100 15.99 -19.71 18.31
C GLU A 100 16.44 -18.46 19.09
N ARG A 101 16.18 -17.26 18.56
CA ARG A 101 16.61 -15.98 19.17
C ARG A 101 15.50 -15.24 19.90
N GLU A 102 14.30 -15.79 19.93
CA GLU A 102 13.25 -15.29 20.81
C GLU A 102 13.41 -15.96 22.18
N GLY A 103 13.85 -15.19 23.18
CA GLY A 103 14.04 -15.65 24.57
C GLY A 103 15.49 -15.71 25.07
N ALA A 104 16.46 -15.18 24.33
CA ALA A 104 17.79 -14.89 24.88
C ALA A 104 17.80 -13.42 25.32
N ASP A 105 17.65 -13.21 26.63
CA ASP A 105 17.78 -11.92 27.29
C ASP A 105 19.19 -11.33 27.16
#